data_AF-A0A956B6S0-F1
#
_entry.id   AF-A0A956B6S0-F1
#
_cell.length_a   1.000
_cell.length_b   1.000
_cell.length_c   1.000
_cell.angle_alpha   90.00
_cell.angle_beta   90.00
_cell.angle_gamma   90.00
#
_symmetry.space_group_name_H-M   'P 1'
#
loop_
_entity.id
_entity.type
_entity.pdbx_description
1 polymer ?
#
loop_
_entity_poly.entity_id
_entity_poly.type
_entity_poly.pdbx_seq_one_letter_code
_entity_poly.pdbx_strand_id
1 'polypeptide(L)'
;LAHDPDVRRQLAAAGQRTAEILRAPITDEEEQDLLRTVQAELVADRVAHRAEDVRRELEPLLGWGPEAFAALFDRLDDRLQVVLLRHAPGHLTESFLKGLLPDDRAAMVRKVLDAPPATPDELATLAEIIDAQGQAALVGGYEADHIVDLLDALPAPEQDTEVTTLESTRPEFVRRNLGALPVESALLRVPEHALEAAWATVSVEDWIAYLRAAPDTIQTRALAACPARLLDVVQEELSMRVAADPGRAAQARRRIVQAALRSV
;
A
#
# COMPACT_ATOMS: atom_id res chain seq x y z
N LEU A 1 -22.36 13.95 22.69
CA LEU A 1 -23.26 14.54 21.66
C LEU A 1 -24.39 15.42 22.22
N ALA A 2 -24.71 15.40 23.52
CA ALA A 2 -25.84 16.16 24.07
C ALA A 2 -25.51 17.56 24.64
N HIS A 3 -24.30 18.10 24.44
CA HIS A 3 -23.85 19.34 25.10
C HIS A 3 -23.38 20.46 24.15
N ASP A 4 -23.55 20.27 22.84
CA ASP A 4 -23.23 21.34 21.88
C ASP A 4 -24.44 22.31 21.77
N PRO A 5 -24.28 23.58 22.20
CA PRO A 5 -25.35 24.56 22.18
C PRO A 5 -25.75 25.01 20.77
N ASP A 6 -24.90 24.81 19.76
CA ASP A 6 -25.20 25.14 18.37
C ASP A 6 -26.01 24.03 17.69
N VAL A 7 -25.68 22.78 17.98
CA VAL A 7 -26.47 21.62 17.53
C VAL A 7 -27.89 21.66 18.12
N ARG A 8 -28.06 22.07 19.39
CA ARG A 8 -29.39 22.25 19.99
C ARG A 8 -30.19 23.37 19.35
N ARG A 9 -29.55 24.49 18.97
CA ARG A 9 -30.21 25.60 18.29
C ARG A 9 -30.63 25.22 16.88
N GLN A 10 -29.81 24.47 16.16
CA GLN A 10 -30.11 23.99 14.81
C GLN A 10 -31.21 22.93 14.82
N LEU A 11 -31.20 21.98 15.76
CA LEU A 11 -32.28 21.00 15.94
C LEU A 11 -33.59 21.64 16.39
N ALA A 12 -33.55 22.66 17.25
CA ALA A 12 -34.76 23.40 17.65
C ALA A 12 -35.34 24.19 16.47
N ALA A 13 -34.51 24.84 15.67
CA ALA A 13 -34.93 25.56 14.47
C ALA A 13 -35.47 24.62 13.38
N ALA A 14 -34.86 23.44 13.20
CA ALA A 14 -35.33 22.41 12.29
C ALA A 14 -36.65 21.80 12.77
N GLY A 15 -36.76 21.44 14.06
CA GLY A 15 -37.99 20.91 14.65
C GLY A 15 -39.16 21.89 14.61
N GLN A 16 -38.90 23.19 14.75
CA GLN A 16 -39.92 24.23 14.66
C GLN A 16 -40.42 24.43 13.23
N ARG A 17 -39.54 24.32 12.21
CA ARG A 17 -39.95 24.33 10.79
C ARG A 17 -40.72 23.08 10.39
N THR A 18 -40.29 21.89 10.85
CA THR A 18 -41.03 20.64 10.62
C THR A 18 -42.43 20.68 11.27
N ALA A 19 -42.55 21.30 12.45
CA ALA A 19 -43.84 21.47 13.13
C ALA A 19 -44.76 22.50 12.46
N GLU A 20 -44.21 23.50 11.75
CA GLU A 20 -44.97 24.44 10.92
C GLU A 20 -45.45 23.78 9.62
N ILE A 21 -44.60 22.96 9.00
CA ILE A 21 -44.91 22.21 7.76
C ILE A 21 -46.00 21.16 8.00
N LEU A 22 -46.01 20.48 9.15
CA LEU A 22 -47.03 19.47 9.50
C LEU A 22 -48.42 20.04 9.86
N ARG A 23 -48.58 21.39 9.92
CA ARG A 23 -49.86 22.04 10.25
C ARG A 23 -50.70 22.44 9.05
N ALA A 24 -50.15 22.41 7.83
CA ALA A 24 -50.88 22.70 6.60
C ALA A 24 -50.89 21.46 5.68
N PRO A 25 -51.96 21.25 4.88
CA PRO A 25 -51.95 20.20 3.88
C PRO A 25 -50.90 20.57 2.82
N ILE A 26 -49.78 19.86 2.86
CA ILE A 26 -48.67 20.01 1.92
C ILE A 26 -49.13 19.46 0.57
N THR A 27 -48.91 20.21 -0.49
CA THR A 27 -49.14 19.71 -1.86
C THR A 27 -48.01 18.76 -2.28
N ASP A 28 -48.29 17.80 -3.17
CA ASP A 28 -47.29 16.80 -3.62
C ASP A 28 -46.01 17.46 -4.19
N GLU A 29 -46.13 18.69 -4.71
CA GLU A 29 -45.02 19.46 -5.27
C GLU A 29 -44.11 20.05 -4.18
N GLU A 30 -44.69 20.50 -3.06
CA GLU A 30 -43.95 21.00 -1.89
C GLU A 30 -43.29 19.85 -1.11
N GLU A 31 -43.90 18.66 -1.06
CA GLU A 31 -43.28 17.46 -0.48
C GLU A 31 -42.04 17.04 -1.29
N GLN A 32 -42.13 17.08 -2.61
CA GLN A 32 -40.99 16.76 -3.49
C GLN A 32 -39.86 17.77 -3.37
N ASP A 33 -40.15 19.06 -3.24
CA ASP A 33 -39.12 20.07 -3.03
C ASP A 33 -38.50 20.00 -1.63
N LEU A 34 -39.28 19.64 -0.60
CA LEU A 34 -38.77 19.37 0.74
C LEU A 34 -37.84 18.15 0.74
N LEU A 35 -38.23 17.06 0.07
CA LEU A 35 -37.41 15.86 -0.08
C LEU A 35 -36.12 16.15 -0.84
N ARG A 36 -36.16 16.94 -1.91
CA ARG A 36 -34.96 17.37 -2.64
C ARG A 36 -34.05 18.23 -1.77
N THR A 37 -34.61 19.13 -0.95
CA THR A 37 -33.84 19.99 -0.05
C THR A 37 -33.17 19.18 1.05
N VAL A 38 -33.90 18.27 1.70
CA VAL A 38 -33.35 17.36 2.72
C VAL A 38 -32.31 16.41 2.11
N GLN A 39 -32.53 15.94 0.88
CA GLN A 39 -31.57 15.10 0.17
C GLN A 39 -30.31 15.88 -0.22
N ALA A 40 -30.44 17.14 -0.63
CA ALA A 40 -29.32 18.03 -0.92
C ALA A 40 -28.54 18.38 0.36
N GLU A 41 -29.22 18.60 1.48
CA GLU A 41 -28.59 18.82 2.79
C GLU A 41 -27.88 17.55 3.30
N LEU A 42 -28.47 16.36 3.15
CA LEU A 42 -27.82 15.08 3.48
C LEU A 42 -26.63 14.77 2.57
N VAL A 43 -26.69 15.16 1.30
CA VAL A 43 -25.56 15.03 0.37
C VAL A 43 -24.48 16.05 0.70
N ALA A 44 -24.83 17.29 1.04
CA ALA A 44 -23.90 18.32 1.48
C ALA A 44 -23.23 17.94 2.81
N ASP A 45 -23.97 17.38 3.76
CA ASP A 45 -23.46 16.83 5.01
C ASP A 45 -22.50 15.65 4.74
N ARG A 46 -22.87 14.72 3.85
CA ARG A 46 -22.01 13.60 3.44
C ARG A 46 -20.78 14.02 2.63
N VAL A 47 -20.82 15.17 1.96
CA VAL A 47 -19.70 15.74 1.20
C VAL A 47 -18.79 16.56 2.11
N ALA A 48 -19.33 17.30 3.08
CA ALA A 48 -18.58 18.06 4.08
C ALA A 48 -17.74 17.14 5.00
N HIS A 49 -18.23 15.93 5.29
CA HIS A 49 -17.55 14.97 6.17
C HIS A 49 -16.59 13.99 5.46
N ARG A 50 -16.24 14.21 4.18
CA ARG A 50 -15.61 13.16 3.34
C ARG A 50 -14.08 13.26 3.15
N ALA A 51 -13.38 14.23 3.73
CA ALA A 51 -11.95 14.38 3.45
C ALA A 51 -11.01 14.64 4.63
N GLU A 52 -11.48 15.08 5.82
CA GLU A 52 -10.55 15.48 6.90
C GLU A 52 -10.81 14.90 8.30
N ASP A 53 -11.97 14.33 8.60
CA ASP A 53 -12.24 13.76 9.94
C ASP A 53 -12.10 12.23 9.97
N VAL A 54 -10.93 11.71 9.61
CA VAL A 54 -10.55 10.40 10.18
C VAL A 54 -10.43 10.63 11.67
N ARG A 55 -11.25 9.91 12.45
CA ARG A 55 -11.20 9.99 13.91
C ARG A 55 -9.75 9.80 14.37
N ARG A 56 -9.31 10.58 15.35
CA ARG A 56 -7.93 10.56 15.87
C ARG A 56 -7.45 9.13 16.18
N GLU A 57 -8.35 8.31 16.70
CA GLU A 57 -8.13 6.91 17.04
C GLU A 57 -7.78 6.01 15.82
N LEU A 58 -8.10 6.46 14.60
CA LEU A 58 -7.91 5.74 13.35
C LEU A 58 -6.94 6.45 12.39
N GLU A 59 -6.35 7.57 12.81
CA GLU A 59 -5.30 8.28 12.06
C GLU A 59 -4.17 7.37 11.55
N PRO A 60 -3.69 6.34 12.29
CA PRO A 60 -2.63 5.46 11.79
C PRO A 60 -2.98 4.77 10.46
N LEU A 61 -4.28 4.54 10.18
CA LEU A 61 -4.72 3.91 8.93
C LEU A 61 -4.47 4.78 7.70
N LEU A 62 -4.29 6.10 7.85
CA LEU A 62 -4.02 7.00 6.73
C LEU A 62 -2.72 6.64 5.98
N GLY A 63 -1.75 6.04 6.68
CA GLY A 63 -0.49 5.59 6.09
C GLY A 63 -0.49 4.15 5.58
N TRP A 64 -1.61 3.43 5.68
CA TRP A 64 -1.66 2.01 5.37
C TRP A 64 -1.97 1.75 3.89
N GLY A 65 -1.46 0.63 3.37
CA GLY A 65 -1.84 0.11 2.06
C GLY A 65 -3.07 -0.81 2.10
N PRO A 66 -3.71 -1.09 0.95
CA PRO A 66 -4.89 -1.95 0.86
C PRO A 66 -4.68 -3.37 1.42
N GLU A 67 -3.48 -3.93 1.25
CA GLU A 67 -3.14 -5.27 1.72
C GLU A 67 -3.06 -5.34 3.25
N ALA A 68 -2.43 -4.34 3.87
CA ALA A 68 -2.34 -4.24 5.33
C ALA A 68 -3.72 -4.04 5.96
N PHE A 69 -4.58 -3.26 5.29
CA PHE A 69 -5.97 -3.06 5.70
C PHE A 69 -6.78 -4.37 5.62
N ALA A 70 -6.69 -5.11 4.53
CA ALA A 70 -7.37 -6.41 4.38
C ALA A 70 -6.88 -7.43 5.43
N ALA A 71 -5.57 -7.49 5.67
CA ALA A 71 -4.99 -8.38 6.68
C ALA A 71 -5.43 -8.05 8.11
N LEU A 72 -5.64 -6.76 8.43
CA LEU A 72 -6.26 -6.36 9.69
C LEU A 72 -7.73 -6.79 9.73
N PHE A 73 -8.49 -6.52 8.65
CA PHE A 73 -9.91 -6.81 8.57
C PHE A 73 -10.23 -8.29 8.85
N ASP A 74 -9.44 -9.21 8.29
CA ASP A 74 -9.60 -10.66 8.47
C ASP A 74 -9.33 -11.14 9.91
N ARG A 75 -8.68 -10.33 10.75
CA ARG A 75 -8.37 -10.65 12.14
C ARG A 75 -9.38 -10.08 13.13
N LEU A 76 -10.21 -9.15 12.68
CA LEU A 76 -11.23 -8.52 13.51
C LEU A 76 -12.45 -9.43 13.62
N ASP A 77 -13.13 -9.36 14.76
CA ASP A 77 -14.45 -9.94 14.88
C ASP A 77 -15.47 -9.19 14.00
N ASP A 78 -16.58 -9.87 13.74
CA ASP A 78 -17.69 -9.41 12.90
C ASP A 78 -18.20 -8.01 13.23
N ARG A 79 -18.15 -7.60 14.50
CA ARG A 79 -18.64 -6.30 14.93
C ARG A 79 -17.59 -5.23 14.67
N LEU A 80 -16.33 -5.48 15.04
CA LEU A 80 -15.22 -4.55 14.78
C LEU A 80 -14.95 -4.37 13.29
N GLN A 81 -15.18 -5.38 12.45
CA GLN A 81 -15.14 -5.25 10.99
C GLN A 81 -16.11 -4.17 10.47
N VAL A 82 -17.34 -4.18 10.98
CA VAL A 82 -18.37 -3.20 10.59
C VAL A 82 -18.00 -1.79 11.09
N VAL A 83 -17.49 -1.70 12.31
CA VAL A 83 -17.00 -0.43 12.88
C VAL A 83 -15.83 0.11 12.06
N LEU A 84 -14.88 -0.75 11.69
CA LEU A 84 -13.74 -0.40 10.85
C LEU A 84 -14.19 0.13 9.49
N LEU A 85 -15.05 -0.59 8.75
CA LEU A 85 -15.52 -0.12 7.44
C LEU A 85 -16.33 1.18 7.49
N ARG A 86 -16.99 1.46 8.61
CA ARG A 86 -17.75 2.71 8.79
C ARG A 86 -16.84 3.92 9.02
N HIS A 87 -15.68 3.71 9.63
CA HIS A 87 -14.81 4.80 10.10
C HIS A 87 -13.42 4.84 9.45
N ALA A 88 -13.06 3.83 8.67
CA ALA A 88 -11.80 3.77 7.93
C ALA A 88 -11.73 4.84 6.82
N PRO A 89 -10.51 5.22 6.39
CA PRO A 89 -10.32 6.08 5.24
C PRO A 89 -11.07 5.56 4.01
N GLY A 90 -11.74 6.46 3.29
CA GLY A 90 -12.60 6.10 2.16
C GLY A 90 -11.86 5.35 1.05
N HIS A 91 -10.60 5.70 0.79
CA HIS A 91 -9.78 5.04 -0.23
C HIS A 91 -9.45 3.58 0.12
N LEU A 92 -9.22 3.26 1.40
CA LEU A 92 -8.98 1.88 1.85
C LEU A 92 -10.26 1.05 1.79
N THR A 93 -11.38 1.63 2.25
CA THR A 93 -12.70 0.99 2.19
C THR A 93 -13.10 0.70 0.74
N GLU A 94 -12.90 1.66 -0.16
CA GLU A 94 -13.19 1.48 -1.59
C GLU A 94 -12.32 0.39 -2.22
N SER A 95 -11.01 0.42 -1.96
CA SER A 95 -10.07 -0.58 -2.47
C SER A 95 -10.43 -1.99 -1.97
N PHE A 96 -10.72 -2.12 -0.68
CA PHE A 96 -11.14 -3.38 -0.07
C PHE A 96 -12.43 -3.93 -0.69
N LEU A 97 -13.48 -3.11 -0.79
CA LEU A 97 -14.77 -3.54 -1.37
C LEU A 97 -14.66 -3.90 -2.86
N LYS A 98 -13.77 -3.25 -3.61
CA LYS A 98 -13.49 -3.62 -5.01
C LYS A 98 -12.86 -5.00 -5.14
N GLY A 99 -12.11 -5.45 -4.14
CA GLY A 99 -11.51 -6.78 -4.07
C GLY A 99 -12.51 -7.91 -3.78
N LEU A 100 -13.71 -7.59 -3.27
CA LEU A 100 -14.74 -8.57 -2.94
C LEU A 100 -15.59 -8.97 -4.16
N LEU A 101 -16.08 -10.21 -4.14
CA LEU A 101 -17.10 -10.66 -5.09
C LEU A 101 -18.37 -9.82 -4.97
N PRO A 102 -19.16 -9.65 -6.05
CA PRO A 102 -20.34 -8.78 -6.03
C PRO A 102 -21.35 -9.09 -4.93
N ASP A 103 -21.59 -10.38 -4.65
CA ASP A 103 -22.55 -10.82 -3.64
C ASP A 103 -22.03 -10.55 -2.22
N ASP A 104 -20.75 -10.82 -1.96
CA ASP A 104 -20.10 -10.57 -0.67
C ASP A 104 -20.01 -9.07 -0.38
N ARG A 105 -19.72 -8.26 -1.41
CA ARG A 105 -19.72 -6.79 -1.30
C ARG A 105 -21.10 -6.28 -0.92
N ALA A 106 -22.17 -6.76 -1.57
CA ALA A 106 -23.53 -6.34 -1.27
C ALA A 106 -23.95 -6.76 0.15
N ALA A 107 -23.59 -7.96 0.59
CA ALA A 107 -23.82 -8.44 1.94
C ALA A 107 -23.09 -7.58 2.99
N MET A 108 -21.83 -7.24 2.74
CA MET A 108 -21.02 -6.41 3.64
C MET A 108 -21.57 -4.99 3.77
N VAL A 109 -21.94 -4.37 2.64
CA VAL A 109 -22.55 -3.02 2.65
C VAL A 109 -23.85 -3.03 3.45
N ARG A 110 -24.70 -4.04 3.26
CA ARG A 110 -25.95 -4.18 4.03
C ARG A 110 -25.67 -4.35 5.52
N LYS A 111 -24.70 -5.19 5.89
CA LYS A 111 -24.25 -5.37 7.28
C LYS A 111 -23.81 -4.05 7.92
N VAL A 112 -23.12 -3.18 7.18
CA VAL A 112 -22.70 -1.85 7.66
C VAL A 112 -23.88 -0.89 7.79
N LEU A 113 -24.85 -0.91 6.87
CA LEU A 113 -26.03 -0.04 6.91
C LEU A 113 -26.98 -0.40 8.06
N ASP A 114 -27.18 -1.70 8.31
CA ASP A 114 -28.12 -2.20 9.32
C ASP A 114 -27.54 -2.15 10.75
N ALA A 115 -26.22 -1.97 10.88
CA ALA A 115 -25.55 -2.01 12.17
C ALA A 115 -25.79 -0.77 13.03
N PRO A 116 -25.94 -0.93 14.37
CA PRO A 116 -26.04 0.19 15.29
C PRO A 116 -24.78 1.07 15.27
N PRO A 117 -24.86 2.34 15.71
CA PRO A 117 -23.70 3.22 15.85
C PRO A 117 -22.60 2.56 16.70
N ALA A 118 -21.35 2.86 16.39
CA ALA A 118 -20.21 2.33 17.14
C ALA A 118 -20.20 2.91 18.56
N THR A 119 -19.93 2.08 19.56
CA THR A 119 -19.72 2.55 20.92
C THR A 119 -18.31 3.14 21.08
N PRO A 120 -18.07 4.00 22.09
CA PRO A 120 -16.72 4.49 22.38
C PRO A 120 -15.74 3.34 22.69
N ASP A 121 -16.19 2.30 23.39
CA ASP A 121 -15.37 1.14 23.73
C ASP A 121 -14.96 0.34 22.48
N GLU A 122 -15.88 0.13 21.54
CA GLU A 122 -15.59 -0.54 20.25
C GLU A 122 -14.52 0.23 19.46
N LEU A 123 -14.59 1.57 19.46
CA LEU A 123 -13.60 2.41 18.79
C LEU A 123 -12.25 2.37 19.50
N ALA A 124 -12.22 2.36 20.83
CA ALA A 124 -11.00 2.25 21.61
C ALA A 124 -10.32 0.89 21.37
N THR A 125 -11.07 -0.21 21.41
CA THR A 125 -10.54 -1.55 21.10
C THR A 125 -10.00 -1.60 19.67
N LEU A 126 -10.71 -1.04 18.70
CA LEU A 126 -10.23 -0.99 17.32
C LEU A 126 -8.91 -0.20 17.20
N ALA A 127 -8.80 0.93 17.91
CA ALA A 127 -7.59 1.74 17.95
C ALA A 127 -6.39 0.98 18.53
N GLU A 128 -6.58 0.25 19.63
CA GLU A 128 -5.54 -0.58 20.24
C GLU A 128 -5.03 -1.67 19.29
N ILE A 129 -5.94 -2.32 18.55
CA ILE A 129 -5.57 -3.34 17.56
C ILE A 129 -4.80 -2.72 16.39
N ILE A 130 -5.25 -1.56 15.90
CA ILE A 130 -4.57 -0.83 14.82
C ILE A 130 -3.17 -0.40 15.26
N ASP A 131 -3.01 0.13 16.47
CA ASP A 131 -1.73 0.57 16.98
C ASP A 131 -0.77 -0.62 17.19
N ALA A 132 -1.24 -1.73 17.76
CA ALA A 132 -0.46 -2.96 17.90
C ALA A 132 0.01 -3.51 16.54
N GLN A 133 -0.87 -3.48 15.53
CA GLN A 133 -0.55 -3.91 14.17
C GLN A 133 0.41 -2.94 13.47
N GLY A 134 0.24 -1.63 13.66
CA GLY A 134 1.13 -0.59 13.16
C GLY A 134 2.54 -0.74 13.75
N GLN A 135 2.63 -0.97 15.07
CA GLN A 135 3.90 -1.26 15.74
C GLN A 135 4.54 -2.56 15.24
N ALA A 136 3.75 -3.63 15.05
CA ALA A 136 4.26 -4.88 14.48
C ALA A 136 4.76 -4.70 13.03
N ALA A 137 4.09 -3.87 12.23
CA ALA A 137 4.52 -3.53 10.88
C ALA A 137 5.81 -2.70 10.87
N LEU A 138 5.95 -1.74 11.80
CA LEU A 138 7.17 -0.97 12.00
C LEU A 138 8.33 -1.87 12.42
N VAL A 139 8.13 -2.75 13.41
CA VAL A 139 9.15 -3.73 13.83
C VAL A 139 9.52 -4.68 12.69
N GLY A 140 8.55 -5.14 11.90
CA GLY A 140 8.81 -5.97 10.72
C GLY A 140 9.55 -5.23 9.60
N GLY A 141 9.31 -3.93 9.45
CA GLY A 141 10.06 -3.05 8.54
C GLY A 141 11.51 -2.85 9.00
N TYR A 142 11.72 -2.55 10.28
CA TYR A 142 13.07 -2.48 10.86
C TYR A 142 13.82 -3.81 10.77
N GLU A 143 13.14 -4.94 10.97
CA GLU A 143 13.73 -6.28 10.79
C GLU A 143 14.13 -6.50 9.32
N ALA A 144 13.28 -6.09 8.36
CA ALA A 144 13.58 -6.22 6.94
C ALA A 144 14.77 -5.36 6.52
N ASP A 145 14.78 -4.08 6.90
CA ASP A 145 15.89 -3.16 6.64
C ASP A 145 17.20 -3.67 7.27
N HIS A 146 17.14 -4.16 8.50
CA HIS A 146 18.30 -4.72 9.19
C HIS A 146 18.83 -5.98 8.50
N ILE A 147 17.95 -6.88 8.03
CA ILE A 147 18.35 -8.07 7.29
C ILE A 147 18.99 -7.68 5.95
N VAL A 148 18.45 -6.68 5.25
CA VAL A 148 19.05 -6.14 4.02
C VAL A 148 20.46 -5.60 4.30
N ASP A 149 20.65 -4.82 5.36
CA ASP A 149 21.96 -4.30 5.76
C ASP A 149 22.96 -5.43 6.08
N LEU A 150 22.51 -6.47 6.79
CA LEU A 150 23.34 -7.64 7.11
C LEU A 150 23.72 -8.41 5.84
N LEU A 151 22.79 -8.60 4.90
CA LEU A 151 23.07 -9.22 3.61
C LEU A 151 24.05 -8.37 2.80
N ASP A 152 23.90 -7.06 2.77
CA ASP A 152 24.82 -6.15 2.06
C ASP A 152 26.25 -6.19 2.60
N ALA A 153 26.44 -6.52 3.88
CA ALA A 153 27.75 -6.73 4.48
C ALA A 153 28.45 -8.02 4.02
N LEU A 154 27.71 -9.02 3.54
CA LEU A 154 28.25 -10.31 3.11
C LEU A 154 28.84 -10.29 1.69
N PRO A 155 29.81 -11.17 1.38
CA PRO A 155 30.24 -11.44 0.03
C PRO A 155 29.11 -11.96 -0.87
N ALA A 156 29.22 -11.66 -2.16
CA ALA A 156 28.27 -12.05 -3.20
C ALA A 156 27.75 -13.50 -3.16
N PRO A 157 28.63 -14.54 -3.09
CA PRO A 157 28.16 -15.92 -3.07
C PRO A 157 27.47 -16.31 -1.75
N GLU A 158 27.79 -15.62 -0.66
CA GLU A 158 27.17 -15.84 0.65
C GLU A 158 25.76 -15.24 0.69
N GLN A 159 25.54 -14.09 0.05
CA GLN A 159 24.21 -13.46 -0.04
C GLN A 159 23.16 -14.38 -0.67
N ASP A 160 23.44 -14.97 -1.84
CA ASP A 160 22.48 -15.88 -2.50
C ASP A 160 22.28 -17.19 -1.69
N THR A 161 23.30 -17.64 -0.96
CA THR A 161 23.20 -18.81 -0.05
C THR A 161 22.30 -18.50 1.15
N GLU A 162 22.46 -17.33 1.76
CA GLU A 162 21.62 -16.89 2.87
C GLU A 162 20.19 -16.62 2.44
N VAL A 163 19.96 -16.01 1.26
CA VAL A 163 18.61 -15.85 0.73
C VAL A 163 17.96 -17.19 0.42
N THR A 164 18.69 -18.18 -0.11
CA THR A 164 18.17 -19.54 -0.29
C THR A 164 17.78 -20.17 1.06
N THR A 165 18.61 -19.95 2.09
CA THR A 165 18.30 -20.39 3.47
C THR A 165 17.04 -19.70 4.01
N LEU A 166 16.89 -18.39 3.79
CA LEU A 166 15.69 -17.63 4.14
C LEU A 166 14.46 -18.10 3.36
N GLU A 167 14.59 -18.45 2.08
CA GLU A 167 13.49 -19.00 1.27
C GLU A 167 12.99 -20.33 1.88
N SER A 168 13.89 -21.15 2.44
CA SER A 168 13.52 -22.43 3.07
C SER A 168 12.97 -22.29 4.49
N THR A 169 13.45 -21.32 5.27
CA THR A 169 13.11 -21.16 6.70
C THR A 169 12.02 -20.13 6.95
N ARG A 170 11.95 -19.06 6.15
CA ARG A 170 11.02 -17.92 6.28
C ARG A 170 10.47 -17.50 4.90
N PRO A 171 9.75 -18.38 4.18
CA PRO A 171 9.29 -18.11 2.81
C PRO A 171 8.38 -16.88 2.69
N GLU A 172 7.56 -16.59 3.71
CA GLU A 172 6.69 -15.40 3.72
C GLU A 172 7.48 -14.10 3.79
N PHE A 173 8.58 -14.08 4.55
CA PHE A 173 9.46 -12.92 4.65
C PHE A 173 10.11 -12.64 3.30
N VAL A 174 10.63 -13.68 2.63
CA VAL A 174 11.25 -13.52 1.32
C VAL A 174 10.23 -13.09 0.27
N ARG A 175 9.01 -13.66 0.27
CA ARG A 175 7.95 -13.21 -0.66
C ARG A 175 7.63 -11.73 -0.50
N ARG A 176 7.50 -11.25 0.75
CA ARG A 176 7.16 -9.85 1.03
C ARG A 176 8.29 -8.88 0.71
N ASN A 177 9.54 -9.29 0.96
CA ASN A 177 10.70 -8.40 0.85
C ASN A 177 11.56 -8.67 -0.39
N LEU A 178 11.09 -9.51 -1.32
CA LEU A 178 11.85 -9.97 -2.47
C LEU A 178 12.46 -8.83 -3.28
N GLY A 179 11.68 -7.76 -3.47
CA GLY A 179 12.08 -6.57 -4.22
C GLY A 179 13.07 -5.66 -3.48
N ALA A 180 13.44 -5.98 -2.24
CA ALA A 180 14.39 -5.23 -1.44
C ALA A 180 15.67 -6.03 -1.11
N LEU A 181 15.69 -7.35 -1.34
CA LEU A 181 16.85 -8.20 -1.03
C LEU A 181 17.98 -7.96 -2.05
N PRO A 182 19.21 -7.60 -1.61
CA PRO A 182 20.30 -7.20 -2.49
C PRO A 182 21.05 -8.41 -3.08
N VAL A 183 20.32 -9.32 -3.74
CA VAL A 183 20.87 -10.53 -4.35
C VAL A 183 20.92 -10.46 -5.87
N GLU A 184 21.88 -11.17 -6.46
CA GLU A 184 22.07 -11.22 -7.92
C GLU A 184 20.87 -11.85 -8.63
N SER A 185 20.30 -12.88 -8.01
CA SER A 185 19.07 -13.52 -8.47
C SER A 185 17.87 -12.58 -8.55
N ALA A 186 17.88 -11.43 -7.85
CA ALA A 186 16.81 -10.43 -7.93
C ALA A 186 16.72 -9.79 -9.34
N LEU A 187 17.85 -9.65 -10.06
CA LEU A 187 17.86 -9.08 -11.42
C LEU A 187 17.02 -9.89 -12.42
N LEU A 188 16.80 -11.18 -12.15
CA LEU A 188 15.92 -12.02 -12.96
C LEU A 188 14.44 -11.77 -12.71
N ARG A 189 14.09 -11.19 -11.55
CA ARG A 189 12.71 -11.07 -11.06
C ARG A 189 12.17 -9.64 -11.13
N VAL A 190 13.04 -8.62 -11.12
CA VAL A 190 12.63 -7.20 -11.26
C VAL A 190 11.94 -6.95 -12.61
N PRO A 191 10.95 -6.04 -12.69
CA PRO A 191 10.31 -5.66 -13.94
C PRO A 191 11.30 -4.99 -14.90
N GLU A 192 11.00 -5.02 -16.21
CA GLU A 192 11.90 -4.53 -17.26
C GLU A 192 12.27 -3.04 -17.09
N HIS A 193 11.29 -2.19 -16.75
CA HIS A 193 11.53 -0.75 -16.51
C HIS A 193 12.52 -0.48 -15.36
N ALA A 194 12.62 -1.38 -14.38
CA ALA A 194 13.59 -1.25 -13.29
C ALA A 194 15.03 -1.51 -13.76
N LEU A 195 15.20 -2.44 -14.71
CA LEU A 195 16.50 -2.66 -15.37
C LEU A 195 16.87 -1.49 -16.29
N GLU A 196 15.90 -0.92 -17.02
CA GLU A 196 16.11 0.28 -17.82
C GLU A 196 16.53 1.48 -16.95
N ALA A 197 15.88 1.66 -15.79
CA ALA A 197 16.25 2.67 -14.82
C ALA A 197 17.66 2.46 -14.24
N ALA A 198 18.05 1.21 -13.99
CA ALA A 198 19.41 0.86 -13.57
C ALA A 198 20.46 1.18 -14.67
N TRP A 199 20.14 0.98 -15.94
CA TRP A 199 20.98 1.41 -17.07
C TRP A 199 21.13 2.93 -17.16
N ALA A 200 20.11 3.68 -16.75
CA ALA A 200 20.16 5.15 -16.74
C ALA A 200 20.97 5.73 -15.58
N THR A 201 21.07 5.00 -14.46
CA THR A 201 21.68 5.49 -13.21
C THR A 201 23.10 4.97 -12.97
N VAL A 202 23.41 3.75 -13.40
CA VAL A 202 24.73 3.13 -13.22
C VAL A 202 25.59 3.35 -14.46
N SER A 203 26.90 3.54 -14.26
CA SER A 203 27.84 3.76 -15.35
C SER A 203 27.92 2.55 -16.30
N VAL A 204 28.11 2.81 -17.60
CA VAL A 204 28.29 1.75 -18.61
C VAL A 204 29.51 0.88 -18.31
N GLU A 205 30.57 1.47 -17.74
CA GLU A 205 31.78 0.74 -17.35
C GLU A 205 31.51 -0.27 -16.23
N ASP A 206 30.68 0.08 -15.25
CA ASP A 206 30.24 -0.85 -14.20
C ASP A 206 29.36 -1.96 -14.80
N TRP A 207 28.43 -1.63 -15.70
CA TRP A 207 27.65 -2.64 -16.42
C TRP A 207 28.54 -3.63 -17.17
N ILE A 208 29.53 -3.16 -17.93
CA ILE A 208 30.48 -4.04 -18.64
C ILE A 208 31.29 -4.89 -17.65
N ALA A 209 31.81 -4.28 -16.57
CA ALA A 209 32.60 -4.99 -15.57
C ALA A 209 31.81 -6.11 -14.90
N TYR A 210 30.53 -5.88 -14.61
CA TYR A 210 29.64 -6.90 -14.07
C TYR A 210 29.27 -7.96 -15.11
N LEU A 211 28.80 -7.54 -16.29
CA LEU A 211 28.28 -8.45 -17.32
C LEU A 211 29.33 -9.46 -17.78
N ARG A 212 30.63 -9.11 -17.80
CA ARG A 212 31.72 -10.06 -18.10
C ARG A 212 31.80 -11.25 -17.13
N ALA A 213 31.38 -11.07 -15.89
CA ALA A 213 31.40 -12.10 -14.84
C ALA A 213 30.01 -12.67 -14.54
N ALA A 214 28.95 -12.06 -15.06
CA ALA A 214 27.58 -12.43 -14.79
C ALA A 214 27.17 -13.72 -15.54
N PRO A 215 26.27 -14.54 -14.96
CA PRO A 215 25.65 -15.67 -15.66
C PRO A 215 24.97 -15.25 -16.97
N ASP A 216 25.01 -16.13 -17.98
CA ASP A 216 24.43 -15.89 -19.32
C ASP A 216 22.95 -15.46 -19.28
N THR A 217 22.20 -15.99 -18.32
CA THR A 217 20.78 -15.65 -18.12
C THR A 217 20.59 -14.19 -17.72
N ILE A 218 21.44 -13.68 -16.83
CA ILE A 218 21.41 -12.29 -16.39
C ILE A 218 21.95 -11.40 -17.49
N GLN A 219 23.03 -11.80 -18.18
CA GLN A 219 23.56 -11.07 -19.34
C GLN A 219 22.49 -10.85 -20.40
N THR A 220 21.79 -11.91 -20.80
CA THR A 220 20.75 -11.85 -21.83
C THR A 220 19.64 -10.88 -21.43
N ARG A 221 19.15 -10.97 -20.18
CA ARG A 221 18.08 -10.12 -19.68
C ARG A 221 18.52 -8.65 -19.55
N ALA A 222 19.70 -8.41 -19.00
CA ALA A 222 20.24 -7.06 -18.84
C ALA A 222 20.50 -6.37 -20.19
N LEU A 223 20.99 -7.11 -21.19
CA LEU A 223 21.20 -6.60 -22.54
C LEU A 223 19.86 -6.34 -23.26
N ALA A 224 18.82 -7.12 -23.02
CA ALA A 224 17.49 -6.86 -23.57
C ALA A 224 16.89 -5.52 -23.08
N ALA A 225 17.13 -5.18 -21.82
CA ALA A 225 16.74 -3.89 -21.22
C ALA A 225 17.75 -2.75 -21.49
N CYS A 226 18.82 -3.00 -22.26
CA CYS A 226 19.83 -1.99 -22.55
C CYS A 226 19.29 -0.94 -23.53
N PRO A 227 19.47 0.36 -23.27
CA PRO A 227 19.10 1.41 -24.21
C PRO A 227 19.75 1.20 -25.59
N ALA A 228 18.97 1.24 -26.66
CA ALA A 228 19.44 0.95 -28.03
C ALA A 228 20.71 1.74 -28.43
N ARG A 229 20.86 2.98 -27.95
CA ARG A 229 22.03 3.83 -28.20
C ARG A 229 23.34 3.31 -27.59
N LEU A 230 23.27 2.44 -26.59
CA LEU A 230 24.41 1.87 -25.87
C LEU A 230 24.70 0.43 -26.27
N LEU A 231 23.71 -0.26 -26.85
CA LEU A 231 23.76 -1.70 -27.10
C LEU A 231 24.99 -2.10 -27.95
N ASP A 232 25.22 -1.40 -29.06
CA ASP A 232 26.35 -1.69 -29.97
C ASP A 232 27.70 -1.55 -29.24
N VAL A 233 27.87 -0.49 -28.45
CA VAL A 233 29.10 -0.22 -27.69
C VAL A 233 29.32 -1.27 -26.61
N VAL A 234 28.26 -1.63 -25.87
CA VAL A 234 28.35 -2.64 -24.81
C VAL A 234 28.67 -4.02 -25.40
N GLN A 235 28.05 -4.40 -26.52
CA GLN A 235 28.31 -5.67 -27.19
C GLN A 235 29.73 -5.75 -27.76
N GLU A 236 30.22 -4.66 -28.38
CA GLU A 236 31.60 -4.57 -28.84
C GLU A 236 32.59 -4.75 -27.68
N GLU A 237 32.38 -4.03 -26.58
CA GLU A 237 33.20 -4.14 -25.37
C GLU A 237 33.21 -5.56 -24.79
N LEU A 238 32.03 -6.18 -24.64
CA LEU A 238 31.92 -7.56 -24.13
C LEU A 238 32.57 -8.60 -25.06
N SER A 239 32.63 -8.33 -26.37
CA SER A 239 33.31 -9.21 -27.33
C SER A 239 34.84 -9.20 -27.19
N MET A 240 35.40 -8.15 -26.58
CA MET A 240 36.83 -8.07 -26.34
C MET A 240 37.27 -9.08 -25.26
N ARG A 241 38.35 -9.81 -25.54
CA ARG A 241 38.94 -10.81 -24.62
C ARG A 241 39.72 -10.17 -23.47
N VAL A 242 39.02 -9.40 -22.64
CA VAL A 242 39.55 -8.85 -21.38
C VAL A 242 39.03 -9.72 -20.24
N ALA A 243 39.94 -10.19 -19.38
CA ALA A 243 39.57 -10.96 -18.19
C ALA A 243 38.75 -10.09 -17.22
N ALA A 244 37.72 -10.68 -16.62
CA ALA A 244 36.95 -10.00 -15.59
C ALA A 244 37.80 -9.81 -14.32
N ASP A 245 37.74 -8.61 -13.73
CA ASP A 245 38.26 -8.37 -12.37
C ASP A 245 37.14 -8.72 -11.37
N PRO A 246 37.30 -9.78 -10.54
CA PRO A 246 36.27 -10.23 -9.62
C PRO A 246 35.86 -9.17 -8.58
N GLY A 247 36.83 -8.38 -8.10
CA GLY A 247 36.57 -7.33 -7.10
C GLY A 247 35.76 -6.19 -7.69
N ARG A 248 36.12 -5.80 -8.92
CA ARG A 248 35.38 -4.77 -9.67
C ARG A 248 33.99 -5.24 -10.08
N ALA A 249 33.85 -6.50 -10.52
CA ALA A 249 32.57 -7.09 -10.90
C ALA A 249 31.61 -7.17 -9.71
N ALA A 250 32.07 -7.57 -8.52
CA ALA A 250 31.27 -7.54 -7.29
C ALA A 250 30.87 -6.11 -6.89
N GLN A 251 31.81 -5.17 -7.03
CA GLN A 251 31.65 -3.70 -7.03
C GLN A 251 30.38 -3.26 -7.78
N ALA A 252 30.44 -3.48 -9.09
CA ALA A 252 29.42 -3.08 -10.04
C ALA A 252 28.09 -3.81 -9.81
N ARG A 253 28.12 -5.11 -9.54
CA ARG A 253 26.93 -5.92 -9.24
C ARG A 253 26.09 -5.29 -8.13
N ARG A 254 26.70 -4.92 -7.01
CA ARG A 254 25.98 -4.29 -5.88
C ARG A 254 25.29 -3.00 -6.31
N ARG A 255 25.98 -2.13 -7.06
CA ARG A 255 25.38 -0.88 -7.56
C ARG A 255 24.19 -1.12 -8.49
N ILE A 256 24.32 -2.10 -9.39
CA ILE A 256 23.27 -2.47 -10.36
C ILE A 256 22.05 -3.03 -9.65
N VAL A 257 22.25 -3.98 -8.72
CA VAL A 257 21.16 -4.56 -7.93
C VAL A 257 20.45 -3.47 -7.13
N GLN A 258 21.18 -2.61 -6.42
CA GLN A 258 20.57 -1.51 -5.66
C GLN A 258 19.82 -0.51 -6.56
N ALA A 259 20.35 -0.18 -7.73
CA ALA A 259 19.69 0.72 -8.68
C ALA A 259 18.40 0.12 -9.25
N ALA A 260 18.42 -1.18 -9.58
CA ALA A 260 17.24 -1.89 -10.05
C ALA A 260 16.16 -1.96 -8.97
N LEU A 261 16.52 -2.34 -7.74
CA LEU A 261 15.54 -2.50 -6.64
C LEU A 261 14.90 -1.17 -6.21
N ARG A 262 15.63 -0.04 -6.29
CA ARG A 262 15.06 1.29 -6.01
C ARG A 262 14.02 1.77 -7.02
N SER A 263 13.91 1.08 -8.16
CA SER A 263 13.05 1.44 -9.28
C SER A 263 11.82 0.54 -9.40
N VAL A 264 11.62 -0.37 -8.43
CA VAL A 264 10.46 -1.28 -8.29
C VAL A 264 9.49 -0.68 -7.28
#